data_AF-A0A7W0R9F4-F1
#
_entry.id   AF-A0A7W0R9F4-F1
#
_cell.length_a   1.000
_cell.length_b   1.000
_cell.length_c   1.000
_cell.angle_alpha   90.00
_cell.angle_beta   90.00
_cell.angle_gamma   90.00
#
_symmetry.space_group_name_H-M   'P 1'
#
loop_
_entity.id
_entity.type
_entity.pdbx_description
1 polymer ?
#
loop_
_entity_poly.entity_id
_entity_poly.type
_entity_poly.pdbx_seq_one_letter_code
_entity_poly.pdbx_strand_id
1 'polypeptide(L)'
;MPTSQAERLLSLFTSADRASAIAGDLTEERDHRGPIVFWLDVVRTMSALWTRAVTDAPLRVLMLALSGCVLLVGPAFVGIAAIALFPGAIGSPVGWSGLSLAWCAGALWTGASLVGCAPSRGLAACATLALVGETLLIAFLARAPVPELPMVPLVIAYATSLAVPPLLLVGGAIARRRLIFRGLSTQEHHR
;
A
#
# COMPACT_ATOMS: atom_id res chain seq x y z
N MET A 1 18.83 -14.98 -1.86
CA MET A 1 17.80 -14.08 -2.42
C MET A 1 16.72 -13.50 -1.47
N PRO A 2 16.71 -13.73 -0.13
CA PRO A 2 15.76 -13.05 0.77
C PRO A 2 16.24 -11.65 1.24
N THR A 3 17.56 -11.42 1.24
CA THR A 3 18.19 -10.13 1.57
C THR A 3 17.68 -8.98 0.71
N SER A 4 17.63 -9.18 -0.61
CA SER A 4 17.16 -8.18 -1.57
C SER A 4 15.66 -7.86 -1.44
N GLN A 5 14.86 -8.76 -0.88
CA GLN A 5 13.44 -8.51 -0.61
C GLN A 5 13.26 -7.72 0.70
N ALA A 6 13.97 -8.07 1.77
CA ALA A 6 13.95 -7.33 3.03
C ALA A 6 14.45 -5.89 2.86
N GLU A 7 15.54 -5.68 2.10
CA GLU A 7 16.04 -4.36 1.75
C GLU A 7 15.00 -3.53 0.98
N ARG A 8 14.31 -4.13 0.00
CA ARG A 8 13.24 -3.47 -0.76
C ARG A 8 12.07 -3.07 0.14
N LEU A 9 11.72 -3.86 1.14
CA LEU A 9 10.65 -3.53 2.09
C LEU A 9 11.09 -2.43 3.07
N LEU A 10 12.29 -2.53 3.64
CA LEU A 10 12.82 -1.54 4.58
C LEU A 10 13.05 -0.19 3.90
N SER A 11 13.53 -0.19 2.64
CA SER A 11 13.71 1.04 1.86
C SER A 11 12.40 1.77 1.58
N LEU A 12 11.22 1.17 1.80
CA LEU A 12 9.95 1.90 1.78
C LEU A 12 9.84 2.91 2.93
N PHE A 13 10.41 2.60 4.10
CA PHE A 13 10.29 3.41 5.31
C PHE A 13 11.54 4.21 5.66
N THR A 14 12.70 3.84 5.09
CA THR A 14 13.97 4.53 5.34
C THR A 14 14.75 4.81 4.04
N SER A 15 15.94 5.42 4.12
CA SER A 15 16.85 5.60 2.98
C SER A 15 17.42 4.25 2.51
N ALA A 16 17.86 4.17 1.24
CA ALA A 16 18.42 2.94 0.67
C ALA A 16 19.65 2.46 1.45
N ASP A 17 20.59 3.36 1.79
CA ASP A 17 21.80 3.00 2.53
C ASP A 17 21.51 2.50 3.95
N ARG A 18 20.46 3.05 4.58
CA ARG A 18 20.06 2.61 5.92
C ARG A 18 19.28 1.30 5.84
N ALA A 19 18.50 1.09 4.78
CA ALA A 19 17.79 -0.16 4.53
C ALA A 19 18.77 -1.31 4.24
N SER A 20 19.84 -1.07 3.47
CA SER A 20 20.87 -2.07 3.19
C SER A 20 21.66 -2.42 4.44
N ALA A 21 22.03 -1.44 5.25
CA ALA A 21 22.70 -1.66 6.54
C ALA A 21 21.84 -2.52 7.49
N ILE A 22 20.55 -2.18 7.66
CA ILE A 22 19.62 -2.93 8.50
C ILE A 22 19.38 -4.34 7.93
N ALA A 23 19.22 -4.48 6.62
CA ALA A 23 19.02 -5.78 6.00
C ALA A 23 20.27 -6.67 6.13
N GLY A 24 21.46 -6.09 6.09
CA GLY A 24 22.73 -6.77 6.36
C GLY A 24 22.78 -7.33 7.78
N ASP A 25 22.53 -6.48 8.77
CA ASP A 25 22.50 -6.84 10.20
C ASP A 25 21.50 -7.99 10.48
N LEU A 26 20.28 -7.87 9.95
CA LEU A 26 19.26 -8.93 10.07
C LEU A 26 19.65 -10.23 9.35
N THR A 27 20.45 -10.15 8.28
CA THR A 27 20.92 -11.33 7.55
C THR A 27 22.02 -12.07 8.30
N GLU A 28 22.89 -11.36 9.00
CA GLU A 28 23.88 -11.98 9.88
C GLU A 28 23.20 -12.75 11.04
N GLU A 29 22.09 -12.21 11.56
CA GLU A 29 21.30 -12.86 12.62
C GLU A 29 20.45 -14.03 12.10
N ARG A 30 20.03 -14.00 10.83
CA ARG A 30 19.32 -15.10 10.14
C ARG A 30 20.12 -16.39 10.14
N ASP A 31 21.43 -16.32 9.88
CA ASP A 31 22.30 -17.51 9.82
C ASP A 31 22.37 -18.25 11.17
N HIS A 32 22.01 -17.58 12.26
CA HIS A 32 21.98 -18.13 13.61
C HIS A 32 20.59 -18.54 14.10
N ARG A 33 19.51 -17.86 13.66
CA ARG A 33 18.15 -18.03 14.23
C ARG A 33 17.10 -18.55 13.24
N GLY A 34 17.46 -18.73 11.98
CA GLY A 34 16.59 -19.28 10.94
C GLY A 34 15.63 -18.27 10.30
N PRO A 35 14.91 -18.69 9.25
CA PRO A 35 14.21 -17.79 8.34
C PRO A 35 12.93 -17.17 8.91
N ILE A 36 12.27 -17.82 9.87
CA ILE A 36 11.01 -17.31 10.46
C ILE A 36 11.32 -16.12 11.37
N VAL A 37 12.34 -16.24 12.22
CA VAL A 37 12.78 -15.18 13.14
C VAL A 37 13.26 -13.97 12.34
N PHE A 38 14.02 -14.19 11.27
CA PHE A 38 14.43 -13.14 10.33
C PHE A 38 13.25 -12.29 9.83
N TRP A 39 12.18 -12.93 9.33
CA TRP A 39 11.02 -12.18 8.83
C TRP A 39 10.26 -11.47 9.96
N LEU A 40 10.21 -12.06 11.15
CA LEU A 40 9.61 -11.43 12.32
C LEU A 40 10.37 -10.16 12.71
N ASP A 41 11.70 -10.19 12.67
CA ASP A 41 12.55 -9.03 12.98
C ASP A 41 12.49 -7.96 11.88
N VAL A 42 12.39 -8.35 10.61
CA VAL A 42 12.11 -7.41 9.50
C VAL A 42 10.79 -6.68 9.74
N VAL A 43 9.70 -7.40 10.03
CA VAL A 43 8.38 -6.82 10.30
C VAL A 43 8.41 -5.93 11.54
N ARG A 44 9.07 -6.36 12.61
CA ARG A 44 9.24 -5.57 13.85
C ARG A 44 9.98 -4.27 13.58
N THR A 45 11.03 -4.31 12.78
CA THR A 45 11.81 -3.13 12.40
C THR A 45 11.00 -2.18 11.51
N MET A 46 10.25 -2.71 10.53
CA MET A 46 9.33 -1.91 9.71
C MET A 46 8.27 -1.23 10.57
N SER A 47 7.69 -1.93 11.54
CA SER A 47 6.70 -1.38 12.48
C SER A 47 7.30 -0.27 13.35
N ALA A 48 8.52 -0.46 13.86
CA ALA A 48 9.23 0.57 14.62
C ALA A 48 9.53 1.82 13.79
N LEU A 49 9.90 1.67 12.51
CA LEU A 49 10.13 2.79 11.60
C LEU A 49 8.83 3.52 11.26
N TRP A 50 7.75 2.77 11.02
CA TRP A 50 6.42 3.32 10.75
C TRP A 50 5.89 4.10 11.94
N THR A 51 5.91 3.52 13.14
CA THR A 51 5.46 4.19 14.37
C THR A 51 6.23 5.47 14.63
N ARG A 52 7.57 5.46 14.47
CA ARG A 52 8.39 6.69 14.56
C ARG A 52 7.96 7.76 13.55
N ALA A 53 7.76 7.38 12.28
CA ALA A 53 7.31 8.31 11.26
C ALA A 53 5.92 8.92 11.56
N VAL A 54 5.04 8.13 12.18
CA VAL A 54 3.72 8.59 12.66
C VAL A 54 3.87 9.54 13.85
N THR A 55 4.71 9.21 14.84
CA THR A 55 4.89 10.05 16.04
C THR A 55 5.62 11.36 15.74
N ASP A 56 6.53 11.37 14.75
CA ASP A 56 7.29 12.58 14.40
C ASP A 56 6.42 13.66 13.73
N ALA A 57 5.32 13.27 13.08
CA ALA A 57 4.43 14.22 12.40
C ALA A 57 2.98 13.69 12.27
N PRO A 58 2.26 13.46 13.38
CA PRO A 58 0.99 12.74 13.38
C PRO A 58 -0.08 13.46 12.57
N LEU A 59 -0.15 14.79 12.68
CA LEU A 59 -1.10 15.60 11.92
C LEU A 59 -0.86 15.54 10.42
N ARG A 60 0.40 15.52 9.97
CA ARG A 60 0.72 15.45 8.53
C ARG A 60 0.39 14.08 7.97
N VAL A 61 0.71 13.01 8.71
CA VAL A 61 0.35 11.64 8.31
C VAL A 61 -1.17 11.48 8.29
N LEU A 62 -1.88 12.02 9.29
CA LEU A 62 -3.34 12.02 9.33
C LEU A 62 -3.96 12.79 8.16
N MET A 63 -3.50 14.01 7.87
CA MET A 63 -3.99 14.78 6.73
C MET A 63 -3.72 14.07 5.40
N LEU A 64 -2.54 13.46 5.24
CA LEU A 64 -2.21 12.63 4.08
C LEU A 64 -3.13 11.41 4.00
N ALA A 65 -3.36 10.71 5.10
CA ALA A 65 -4.28 9.57 5.14
C ALA A 65 -5.71 10.01 4.76
N LEU A 66 -6.22 11.10 5.33
CA LEU A 66 -7.53 11.67 4.98
C LEU A 66 -7.59 12.06 3.49
N SER A 67 -6.54 12.69 2.96
CA SER A 67 -6.46 13.01 1.53
C SER A 67 -6.46 11.75 0.66
N GLY A 68 -5.80 10.69 1.11
CA GLY A 68 -5.79 9.39 0.45
C GLY A 68 -7.17 8.73 0.48
N CYS A 69 -7.90 8.82 1.60
CA CYS A 69 -9.30 8.40 1.67
C CYS A 69 -10.15 9.15 0.63
N VAL A 70 -10.04 10.48 0.54
CA VAL A 70 -10.78 11.28 -0.45
C VAL A 70 -10.40 10.89 -1.89
N LEU A 71 -9.11 10.62 -2.16
CA LEU A 71 -8.64 10.15 -3.46
C LEU A 71 -9.18 8.75 -3.81
N LEU A 72 -9.33 7.86 -2.83
CA LEU A 72 -9.92 6.53 -2.98
C LEU A 72 -11.45 6.56 -3.16
N VAL A 73 -12.12 7.59 -2.64
CA VAL A 73 -13.56 7.78 -2.80
C VAL A 73 -13.94 8.00 -4.27
N GLY A 74 -13.12 8.71 -5.06
CA GLY A 74 -13.37 8.93 -6.49
C GLY A 74 -13.55 7.63 -7.30
N PRO A 75 -12.56 6.72 -7.30
CA PRO A 75 -12.67 5.40 -7.93
C PRO A 75 -13.85 4.57 -7.42
N ALA A 76 -14.17 4.66 -6.12
CA ALA A 76 -15.33 3.98 -5.54
C ALA A 76 -16.65 4.52 -6.11
N PHE A 77 -16.80 5.84 -6.24
CA PHE A 77 -17.95 6.48 -6.87
C PHE A 77 -18.06 6.16 -8.35
N VAL A 78 -16.95 6.14 -9.08
CA VAL A 78 -16.93 5.71 -10.49
C VAL A 78 -17.39 4.27 -10.63
N GLY A 79 -16.95 3.39 -9.72
CA GLY A 79 -17.43 2.00 -9.68
C GLY A 79 -18.93 1.90 -9.43
N ILE A 80 -19.45 2.62 -8.42
CA ILE A 80 -20.88 2.66 -8.12
C ILE A 80 -21.70 3.25 -9.27
N ALA A 81 -21.21 4.32 -9.90
CA ALA A 81 -21.85 4.94 -11.05
C ALA A 81 -21.87 4.01 -12.27
N ALA A 82 -20.78 3.26 -12.51
CA ALA A 82 -20.72 2.26 -13.57
C ALA A 82 -21.73 1.12 -13.34
N ILE A 83 -21.89 0.68 -12.09
CA ILE A 83 -22.92 -0.30 -11.67
C ILE A 83 -24.32 0.26 -11.95
N ALA A 84 -24.59 1.51 -11.58
CA ALA A 84 -25.88 2.16 -11.79
C ALA A 84 -26.22 2.40 -13.27
N LEU A 85 -25.23 2.73 -14.10
CA LEU A 85 -25.40 2.99 -15.53
C LEU A 85 -25.52 1.72 -16.37
N PHE A 86 -24.94 0.60 -15.90
CA PHE A 86 -24.96 -0.68 -16.61
C PHE A 86 -25.42 -1.82 -15.70
N PRO A 87 -26.71 -1.86 -15.33
CA PRO A 87 -27.24 -2.90 -14.44
C PRO A 87 -27.09 -4.31 -15.02
N GLY A 88 -27.09 -4.46 -16.36
CA GLY A 88 -26.84 -5.75 -17.03
C GLY A 88 -25.39 -6.27 -16.90
N ALA A 89 -24.45 -5.43 -16.46
CA ALA A 89 -23.09 -5.88 -16.14
C ALA A 89 -22.98 -6.46 -14.72
N ILE A 90 -23.98 -6.20 -13.86
CA ILE A 90 -24.06 -6.72 -12.49
C ILE A 90 -24.41 -8.20 -12.56
N GLY A 91 -23.42 -9.05 -12.27
CA GLY A 91 -23.55 -10.50 -12.33
C GLY A 91 -22.75 -11.16 -13.45
N SER A 92 -22.23 -10.37 -14.41
CA SER A 92 -21.27 -10.90 -15.38
C SER A 92 -19.83 -10.81 -14.81
N PRO A 93 -19.00 -11.85 -14.95
CA PRO A 93 -17.62 -11.83 -14.46
C PRO A 93 -16.76 -10.72 -15.10
N VAL A 94 -17.14 -10.26 -16.31
CA VAL A 94 -16.48 -9.16 -17.03
C VAL A 94 -16.71 -7.81 -16.34
N GLY A 95 -17.93 -7.54 -15.87
CA GLY A 95 -18.24 -6.31 -15.12
C GLY A 95 -17.47 -6.24 -13.80
N TRP A 96 -17.42 -7.34 -13.06
CA TRP A 96 -16.64 -7.46 -11.83
C TRP A 96 -15.14 -7.27 -12.07
N SER A 97 -14.60 -7.82 -13.16
CA SER A 97 -13.20 -7.66 -13.53
C SER A 97 -12.84 -6.20 -13.84
N GLY A 98 -13.72 -5.48 -14.56
CA GLY A 98 -13.54 -4.05 -14.85
C GLY A 98 -13.56 -3.19 -13.59
N LEU A 99 -14.48 -3.46 -12.67
CA LEU A 99 -14.54 -2.82 -11.36
C LEU A 99 -13.27 -3.07 -10.53
N SER A 100 -12.81 -4.32 -10.47
CA SER A 100 -11.56 -4.66 -9.78
C SER A 100 -10.37 -3.94 -10.38
N LEU A 101 -10.27 -3.84 -11.70
CA LEU A 101 -9.20 -3.10 -12.37
C LEU A 101 -9.24 -1.61 -12.08
N ALA A 102 -10.43 -0.99 -12.14
CA ALA A 102 -10.60 0.43 -11.80
C ALA A 102 -10.21 0.69 -10.34
N TRP A 103 -10.57 -0.23 -9.44
CA TRP A 103 -10.23 -0.15 -8.02
C TRP A 103 -8.72 -0.31 -7.79
N CYS A 104 -8.08 -1.29 -8.44
CA CYS A 104 -6.63 -1.50 -8.39
C CYS A 104 -5.85 -0.30 -8.97
N ALA A 105 -6.31 0.25 -10.09
CA ALA A 105 -5.74 1.45 -10.69
C ALA A 105 -5.88 2.67 -9.77
N GLY A 106 -7.05 2.83 -9.13
CA GLY A 106 -7.30 3.87 -8.12
C GLY A 106 -6.37 3.75 -6.91
N ALA A 107 -6.13 2.53 -6.41
CA ALA A 107 -5.20 2.27 -5.32
C ALA A 107 -3.75 2.64 -5.71
N LEU A 108 -3.28 2.22 -6.88
CA LEU A 108 -1.96 2.58 -7.40
C LEU A 108 -1.81 4.11 -7.55
N TRP A 109 -2.81 4.75 -8.15
CA TRP A 109 -2.82 6.20 -8.37
C TRP A 109 -2.79 6.98 -7.05
N THR A 110 -3.58 6.54 -6.07
CA THR A 110 -3.63 7.16 -4.74
C THR A 110 -2.29 7.03 -4.04
N GLY A 111 -1.69 5.84 -4.06
CA GLY A 111 -0.36 5.62 -3.49
C GLY A 111 0.71 6.51 -4.13
N ALA A 112 0.69 6.61 -5.47
CA ALA A 112 1.60 7.48 -6.21
C ALA A 112 1.39 8.97 -5.89
N SER A 113 0.13 9.41 -5.79
CA SER A 113 -0.23 10.80 -5.52
C SER A 113 0.21 11.25 -4.12
N LEU A 114 -0.02 10.41 -3.10
CA LEU A 114 0.37 10.72 -1.71
C LEU A 114 1.88 10.90 -1.57
N VAL A 115 2.66 10.05 -2.23
CA VAL A 115 4.13 10.17 -2.23
C VAL A 115 4.60 11.33 -3.09
N GLY A 116 3.90 11.64 -4.18
CA GLY A 116 4.15 12.85 -4.98
C GLY A 116 4.00 14.13 -4.16
N CYS A 117 2.98 14.21 -3.30
CA CYS A 117 2.74 15.36 -2.43
C CYS A 117 3.70 15.42 -1.23
N ALA A 118 4.07 14.27 -0.67
CA ALA A 118 4.94 14.21 0.51
C ALA A 118 5.90 13.01 0.44
N PRO A 119 7.08 13.13 -0.20
CA PRO A 119 7.96 11.99 -0.49
C PRO A 119 8.51 11.27 0.75
N SER A 120 8.65 11.98 1.88
CA SER A 120 9.16 11.39 3.14
C SER A 120 8.07 10.75 4.00
N ARG A 121 6.80 11.12 3.81
CA ARG A 121 5.69 10.71 4.71
C ARG A 121 4.54 10.00 3.98
N GLY A 122 4.50 10.09 2.66
CA GLY A 122 3.46 9.49 1.83
C GLY A 122 3.44 7.96 1.95
N LEU A 123 4.59 7.31 2.07
CA LEU A 123 4.66 5.86 2.29
C LEU A 123 4.14 5.46 3.68
N ALA A 124 4.41 6.25 4.71
CA ALA A 124 3.83 6.05 6.03
C ALA A 124 2.31 6.25 6.00
N ALA A 125 1.81 7.24 5.26
CA ALA A 125 0.38 7.45 5.06
C ALA A 125 -0.28 6.29 4.27
N CYS A 126 0.38 5.79 3.21
CA CYS A 126 -0.07 4.59 2.49
C CYS A 126 -0.14 3.37 3.42
N ALA A 127 0.86 3.18 4.27
CA ALA A 127 0.87 2.10 5.25
C ALA A 127 -0.25 2.24 6.30
N THR A 128 -0.50 3.47 6.79
CA THR A 128 -1.65 3.70 7.70
C THR A 128 -2.98 3.40 7.01
N LEU A 129 -3.15 3.80 5.76
CA LEU A 129 -4.38 3.55 5.00
C LEU A 129 -4.58 2.06 4.71
N ALA A 130 -3.51 1.37 4.35
CA ALA A 130 -3.50 -0.09 4.19
C ALA A 130 -3.98 -0.79 5.47
N LEU A 131 -3.38 -0.47 6.62
CA LEU A 131 -3.74 -1.08 7.91
C LEU A 131 -5.16 -0.73 8.35
N VAL A 132 -5.58 0.53 8.21
CA VAL A 132 -6.94 0.95 8.57
C VAL A 132 -7.97 0.29 7.64
N GLY A 133 -7.69 0.24 6.34
CA GLY A 133 -8.56 -0.43 5.37
C GLY A 133 -8.72 -1.93 5.65
N GLU A 134 -7.61 -2.61 5.95
CA GLU A 134 -7.60 -4.04 6.23
C GLU A 134 -8.29 -4.38 7.56
N THR A 135 -8.05 -3.59 8.61
CA THR A 135 -8.76 -3.74 9.89
C THR A 135 -10.26 -3.50 9.76
N LEU A 136 -10.68 -2.50 8.99
CA LEU A 136 -12.10 -2.26 8.69
C LEU A 136 -12.72 -3.41 7.89
N LEU A 137 -12.00 -3.96 6.90
CA LEU A 137 -12.45 -5.11 6.13
C LEU A 137 -12.65 -6.34 7.01
N ILE A 138 -11.68 -6.65 7.88
CA ILE A 138 -11.75 -7.77 8.83
C ILE A 138 -12.91 -7.56 9.82
N ALA A 139 -13.06 -6.36 10.37
CA ALA A 139 -14.15 -6.04 11.29
C ALA A 139 -15.52 -6.12 10.61
N PHE A 140 -15.62 -5.73 9.33
CA PHE A 140 -16.83 -5.87 8.53
C PHE A 140 -17.16 -7.35 8.29
N LEU A 141 -16.18 -8.16 7.87
CA LEU A 141 -16.36 -9.61 7.67
C LEU A 141 -16.74 -10.35 8.95
N ALA A 142 -16.16 -9.96 10.09
CA ALA A 142 -16.47 -10.56 11.39
C ALA A 142 -17.89 -10.22 11.87
N ARG A 143 -18.49 -9.13 11.37
CA ARG A 143 -19.85 -8.67 11.76
C ARG A 143 -20.91 -8.94 10.71
N ALA A 144 -20.51 -9.15 9.46
CA ALA A 144 -21.45 -9.42 8.39
C ALA A 144 -22.09 -10.80 8.62
N PRO A 145 -23.42 -10.91 8.73
CA PRO A 145 -24.07 -12.21 8.64
C PRO A 145 -23.68 -12.79 7.28
N VAL A 146 -23.15 -14.03 7.25
CA VAL A 146 -22.70 -14.71 6.02
C VAL A 146 -23.80 -14.54 4.97
N PRO A 147 -23.62 -13.68 3.96
CA PRO A 147 -24.73 -13.35 3.10
C PRO A 147 -24.95 -14.53 2.15
N GLU A 148 -26.19 -14.76 1.77
CA GLU A 148 -26.60 -15.56 0.60
C GLU A 148 -26.13 -14.91 -0.73
N LEU A 149 -25.01 -14.18 -0.73
CA LEU A 149 -24.37 -13.67 -1.93
C LEU A 149 -23.72 -14.85 -2.66
N PRO A 150 -23.87 -14.95 -4.00
CA PRO A 150 -23.20 -15.98 -4.77
C PRO A 150 -21.69 -15.93 -4.49
N MET A 151 -21.09 -17.11 -4.29
CA MET A 151 -19.73 -17.26 -3.78
C MET A 151 -18.68 -16.49 -4.62
N VAL A 152 -18.91 -16.39 -5.92
CA VAL A 152 -17.98 -15.80 -6.90
C VAL A 152 -17.75 -14.29 -6.71
N PRO A 153 -18.78 -13.41 -6.70
CA PRO A 153 -18.56 -11.98 -6.46
C PRO A 153 -18.00 -11.67 -5.07
N LEU A 154 -18.34 -12.47 -4.04
CA LEU A 154 -17.76 -12.33 -2.71
C LEU A 154 -16.25 -12.60 -2.73
N VAL A 155 -15.82 -13.68 -3.41
CA VAL A 155 -14.40 -14.01 -3.57
C VAL A 155 -13.65 -12.95 -4.38
N ILE A 156 -14.24 -12.42 -5.47
CA ILE A 156 -13.62 -11.37 -6.27
C ILE A 156 -13.49 -10.07 -5.48
N ALA A 157 -14.54 -9.65 -4.77
CA ALA A 157 -14.50 -8.47 -3.92
C ALA A 157 -13.44 -8.62 -2.82
N TYR A 158 -13.38 -9.79 -2.17
CA TYR A 158 -12.39 -10.09 -1.14
C TYR A 158 -10.95 -10.09 -1.69
N ALA A 159 -10.71 -10.76 -2.82
CA ALA A 159 -9.41 -10.78 -3.47
C ALA A 159 -8.96 -9.38 -3.90
N THR A 160 -9.88 -8.56 -4.41
CA THR A 160 -9.61 -7.16 -4.79
C THR A 160 -9.27 -6.34 -3.54
N SER A 161 -9.99 -6.55 -2.43
CA SER A 161 -9.75 -5.86 -1.16
C SER A 161 -8.37 -6.20 -0.57
N LEU A 162 -7.95 -7.47 -0.65
CA LEU A 162 -6.61 -7.91 -0.23
C LEU A 162 -5.50 -7.36 -1.14
N ALA A 163 -5.79 -7.09 -2.42
CA ALA A 163 -4.82 -6.54 -3.35
C ALA A 163 -4.61 -5.01 -3.17
N VAL A 164 -5.53 -4.29 -2.53
CA VAL A 164 -5.46 -2.83 -2.38
C VAL A 164 -4.28 -2.37 -1.49
N PRO A 165 -4.04 -2.95 -0.30
CA PRO A 165 -2.88 -2.61 0.54
C PRO A 165 -1.53 -2.71 -0.18
N PRO A 166 -1.17 -3.83 -0.83
CA PRO A 166 0.10 -3.94 -1.54
C PRO A 166 0.15 -3.00 -2.75
N LEU A 167 -0.97 -2.78 -3.47
CA LEU A 167 -1.01 -1.84 -4.60
C LEU A 167 -0.79 -0.39 -4.19
N LEU A 168 -1.35 0.05 -3.05
CA LEU A 168 -1.08 1.38 -2.48
C LEU A 168 0.41 1.58 -2.18
N LEU A 169 1.05 0.58 -1.57
CA LEU A 169 2.48 0.61 -1.26
C LEU A 169 3.35 0.58 -2.53
N VAL A 170 2.99 -0.23 -3.52
CA VAL A 170 3.68 -0.31 -4.81
C VAL A 170 3.58 1.02 -5.57
N GLY A 171 2.38 1.63 -5.62
CA GLY A 171 2.17 2.94 -6.24
C GLY A 171 3.05 4.01 -5.60
N GLY A 172 3.10 4.04 -4.27
CA GLY A 172 3.97 4.93 -3.52
C GLY A 172 5.47 4.68 -3.77
N ALA A 173 5.89 3.42 -3.82
CA ALA A 173 7.28 3.05 -4.09
C ALA A 173 7.73 3.49 -5.50
N ILE A 174 6.88 3.32 -6.51
CA ILE A 174 7.14 3.74 -7.89
C ILE A 174 7.29 5.26 -7.96
N ALA A 175 6.39 6.02 -7.33
CA ALA A 175 6.45 7.48 -7.30
C ALA A 175 7.73 7.98 -6.61
N ARG A 176 8.10 7.37 -5.47
CA ARG A 176 9.34 7.74 -4.75
C ARG A 176 10.58 7.53 -5.60
N ARG A 177 10.68 6.41 -6.32
CA ARG A 177 11.80 6.14 -7.24
C ARG A 177 11.89 7.20 -8.34
N ARG A 178 10.76 7.58 -8.95
CA ARG A 178 10.74 8.62 -9.99
C ARG A 178 11.23 9.97 -9.48
N LEU A 179 10.90 10.33 -8.24
CA LEU A 179 11.36 11.58 -7.63
C LEU A 179 12.87 11.59 -7.39
N ILE A 180 13.44 10.47 -6.92
CA ILE A 180 14.90 10.34 -6.71
C ILE A 180 15.65 10.49 -8.04
N PHE A 181 15.21 9.81 -9.10
CA PHE A 181 15.83 9.91 -10.42
C PHE A 181 15.76 11.34 -11.01
N ARG A 182 14.63 12.03 -10.85
CA ARG A 182 14.50 13.44 -11.31
C ARG A 182 15.37 14.43 -10.53
N GLY A 183 15.60 14.18 -9.24
CA GLY A 183 16.49 15.02 -8.42
C GLY A 183 17.97 14.89 -8.81
N LEU A 184 18.39 13.70 -9.26
CA LEU A 184 19.75 13.46 -9.73
C LEU A 184 20.02 14.13 -11.09
N SER A 185 19.06 14.09 -12.01
CA SER A 185 19.21 14.71 -13.34
C SER A 185 19.26 16.25 -13.29
N THR A 186 18.71 16.88 -12.26
CA THR A 186 18.76 18.35 -12.09
C THR A 186 20.07 18.85 -11.50
N GLN A 187 20.83 18.00 -10.79
CA GLN A 187 22.15 18.38 -10.29
C GLN A 187 23.25 18.30 -11.38
N GLU A 188 23.11 17.43 -12.38
CA GLU A 188 24.09 17.34 -13.47
C GLU A 188 24.05 18.51 -14.45
N HIS A 189 22.95 19.28 -14.51
CA HIS A 189 22.86 20.48 -15.37
C HIS A 189 23.40 21.76 -14.73
N HIS A 190 23.80 21.70 -13.46
CA HIS A 190 24.38 22.83 -12.72
C HIS A 190 25.85 22.61 -12.35
N ARG A 191 26.50 21.61 -12.95
CA ARG A 191 27.95 21.45 -12.96
C ARG A 191 28.47 21.60 -14.37
#